data_AF-A0A6L9G8B1-F1
#
_entry.id   AF-A0A6L9G8B1-F1
#
_cell.length_a   1.000
_cell.length_b   1.000
_cell.length_c   1.000
_cell.angle_alpha   90.00
_cell.angle_beta   90.00
_cell.angle_gamma   90.00
#
_symmetry.space_group_name_H-M   'P 1'
#
loop_
_entity.id
_entity.type
_entity.pdbx_description
1 polymer ?
#
loop_
_entity_poly.entity_id
_entity_poly.type
_entity_poly.pdbx_seq_one_letter_code
_entity_poly.pdbx_strand_id
1 'polypeptide(L)' 'MTPETRLRETLCDLAASLYARGLTHGSTGNISARTDDGGLLVSPTGSSFGRLDPARLARF' A
#
# COMPACT_ATOMS: atom_id res chain seq x y z
N MET A 1 13.44 -12.55 2.63
CA MET A 1 12.39 -11.58 2.24
C MET A 1 11.95 -11.95 0.83
N THR A 2 10.67 -12.27 0.62
CA THR A 2 10.16 -12.67 -0.72
C THR A 2 9.95 -11.43 -1.60
N PRO A 3 9.83 -11.59 -2.93
CA PRO A 3 9.47 -10.48 -3.82
C PRO A 3 8.18 -9.78 -3.39
N GLU A 4 7.16 -10.54 -3.00
CA GLU A 4 5.91 -9.97 -2.48
C GLU A 4 6.13 -9.18 -1.19
N THR A 5 6.89 -9.69 -0.22
CA THR A 5 7.18 -8.94 1.01
C THR A 5 7.85 -7.60 0.69
N ARG A 6 8.84 -7.58 -0.23
CA ARG A 6 9.48 -6.33 -0.66
C ARG A 6 8.51 -5.36 -1.32
N LEU A 7 7.59 -5.88 -2.14
CA LEU A 7 6.57 -5.08 -2.81
C LEU A 7 5.59 -4.46 -1.80
N ARG A 8 5.18 -5.22 -0.77
CA ARG A 8 4.32 -4.72 0.32
C ARG A 8 4.99 -3.56 1.07
N GLU A 9 6.25 -3.71 1.46
CA GLU A 9 7.04 -2.64 2.12
C GLU A 9 7.12 -1.39 1.22
N THR A 10 7.52 -1.58 -0.05
CA THR A 10 7.65 -0.48 -1.02
C THR A 10 6.34 0.26 -1.21
N LEU A 11 5.21 -0.46 -1.29
CA LEU A 11 3.90 0.14 -1.45
C LEU A 11 3.50 1.01 -0.24
N CYS A 12 3.80 0.54 0.97
CA CYS A 12 3.58 1.28 2.21
C CYS A 12 4.47 2.54 2.30
N ASP A 13 5.74 2.44 1.92
CA ASP A 13 6.67 3.59 1.90
C ASP A 13 6.21 4.66 0.91
N LEU A 14 5.80 4.26 -0.30
CA LEU A 14 5.28 5.18 -1.31
C LEU A 14 3.98 5.84 -0.83
N ALA A 15 3.07 5.09 -0.21
CA ALA A 15 1.85 5.63 0.37
C ALA A 15 2.15 6.67 1.47
N ALA A 16 3.05 6.36 2.39
CA ALA A 16 3.49 7.29 3.43
C ALA A 16 4.11 8.56 2.82
N SER A 17 4.87 8.42 1.73
CA SER A 17 5.44 9.52 0.96
C SER A 17 4.34 10.42 0.34
N LEU A 18 3.28 9.84 -0.21
CA LEU A 18 2.14 10.60 -0.75
C LEU A 18 1.40 11.36 0.37
N TYR A 19 1.19 10.70 1.51
CA TYR A 19 0.56 11.30 2.68
C TYR A 19 1.37 12.47 3.24
N ALA A 20 2.69 12.30 3.40
CA ALA A 20 3.59 13.34 3.92
C ALA A 20 3.64 14.59 3.02
N ARG A 21 3.34 14.46 1.72
CA ARG A 21 3.23 15.58 0.78
C ARG A 21 1.84 16.21 0.72
N GLY A 22 0.88 15.73 1.51
CA GLY A 22 -0.49 16.24 1.52
C GLY A 22 -1.30 15.87 0.28
N LEU A 23 -0.91 14.83 -0.47
CA LEU A 23 -1.62 14.42 -1.68
C LEU A 23 -2.87 13.58 -1.37
N THR A 24 -2.96 13.03 -0.16
CA THR A 24 -4.11 12.30 0.36
C THR A 24 -4.38 12.75 1.78
N HIS A 25 -5.64 12.96 2.15
CA HIS A 25 -6.02 13.46 3.47
C HIS A 25 -6.81 12.40 4.24
N GLY A 26 -6.50 12.21 5.52
CA GLY A 26 -7.20 11.24 6.36
C GLY A 26 -7.14 9.82 5.79
N SER A 27 -8.30 9.31 5.39
CA SER A 27 -8.53 7.93 4.91
C SER A 27 -9.00 7.86 3.45
N THR A 28 -8.76 8.90 2.66
CA THR A 28 -9.19 8.95 1.25
C THR A 28 -8.21 8.23 0.34
N GLY A 29 -8.72 7.44 -0.61
CA GLY A 29 -7.96 6.78 -1.66
C GLY A 29 -7.54 5.35 -1.33
N ASN A 30 -7.13 4.62 -2.37
CA ASN A 30 -6.57 3.28 -2.28
C ASN A 30 -5.34 3.21 -3.18
N ILE A 31 -4.37 2.38 -2.81
CA ILE A 31 -3.19 2.11 -3.62
C ILE A 31 -3.07 0.60 -3.85
N SER A 32 -2.58 0.23 -5.03
CA SER A 32 -2.40 -1.17 -5.40
C SER A 32 -1.13 -1.38 -6.21
N ALA A 33 -0.62 -2.61 -6.20
CA ALA A 33 0.52 -3.03 -7.00
C ALA A 33 0.31 -4.43 -7.56
N ARG A 34 0.73 -4.63 -8.81
CA ARG A 34 0.70 -5.95 -9.44
C ARG A 34 1.90 -6.78 -8.97
N THR A 35 1.63 -8.01 -8.57
CA THR A 35 2.65 -9.02 -8.22
C THR A 35 3.23 -9.65 -9.48
N ASP A 36 4.42 -10.25 -9.36
CA ASP A 36 5.13 -10.88 -10.49
C ASP A 36 4.34 -12.04 -11.12
N ASP A 37 3.51 -12.73 -10.32
CA ASP A 37 2.62 -13.80 -10.77
C ASP A 37 1.26 -13.30 -11.28
N GLY A 38 1.07 -11.98 -11.39
CA GLY A 38 -0.11 -11.36 -12.00
C GLY A 38 -1.24 -11.01 -11.03
N GLY A 39 -1.17 -11.46 -9.77
CA GLY A 39 -2.09 -11.06 -8.70
C GLY A 39 -1.95 -9.58 -8.28
N LEU A 40 -2.80 -9.11 -7.37
CA LEU A 40 -2.87 -7.71 -6.97
C LEU A 40 -2.79 -7.53 -5.46
N LEU A 41 -1.88 -6.65 -5.01
CA LEU A 41 -1.86 -6.15 -3.63
C LEU A 41 -2.68 -4.87 -3.55
N VAL A 42 -3.53 -4.73 -2.53
CA VAL A 42 -4.41 -3.55 -2.36
C VAL A 42 -4.49 -3.12 -0.90
N SER A 43 -4.46 -1.81 -0.65
CA SER A 43 -4.69 -1.22 0.68
C SER A 43 -6.14 -1.41 1.15
N PRO A 44 -6.39 -1.71 2.44
CA PRO A 44 -7.75 -1.80 2.97
C PRO A 44 -8.50 -0.47 2.88
N THR A 45 -9.80 -0.53 2.58
CA THR A 45 -10.69 0.65 2.54
C THR A 45 -10.67 1.41 3.86
N GLY A 46 -10.64 2.74 3.80
CA GLY A 46 -10.66 3.61 4.97
C GLY A 46 -9.34 3.68 5.74
N SER A 47 -8.27 3.09 5.22
CA SER A 47 -6.94 3.20 5.82
C SER A 47 -6.26 4.51 5.44
N SER A 48 -5.54 5.11 6.38
CA SER A 48 -4.69 6.26 6.09
C SER A 48 -3.37 5.81 5.47
N PHE A 49 -2.98 6.43 4.36
CA PHE A 49 -1.72 6.15 3.68
C PHE A 49 -0.49 6.35 4.58
N GLY A 50 -0.56 7.26 5.55
CA GLY A 50 0.52 7.49 6.51
C GLY A 50 0.69 6.40 7.58
N ARG A 51 -0.19 5.39 7.62
CA ARG A 51 -0.19 4.32 8.64
C ARG A 51 -0.50 2.94 8.08
N LEU A 52 -0.19 2.70 6.80
CA LEU A 52 -0.36 1.37 6.23
C LEU A 52 0.60 0.37 6.88
N ASP A 53 0.14 -0.86 7.02
CA ASP A 53 0.91 -2.00 7.51
C ASP A 53 1.06 -3.00 6.35
N PRO A 54 2.30 -3.34 5.93
CA PRO A 54 2.57 -4.32 4.86
C PRO A 54 1.84 -5.65 5.04
N ALA A 55 1.66 -6.10 6.29
CA ALA A 55 0.97 -7.35 6.62
C ALA A 55 -0.56 -7.27 6.46
N ARG A 56 -1.12 -6.06 6.37
CA ARG A 56 -2.57 -5.83 6.22
C ARG A 56 -3.01 -5.58 4.77
N LEU A 57 -2.10 -5.54 3.81
CA LEU A 57 -2.46 -5.43 2.41
C LEU A 57 -3.15 -6.72 1.94
N ALA A 58 -4.32 -6.58 1.30
CA ALA A 58 -5.04 -7.70 0.73
C ALA A 58 -4.34 -8.17 -0.56
N ARG A 59 -4.32 -9.49 -0.80
CA ARG A 59 -3.87 -10.10 -2.06
C ARG A 59 -5.08 -10.69 -2.79
N PHE A 60 -5.23 -10.37 -4.07
CA PHE A 60 -6.24 -10.92 -4.99
C PHE A 60 -5.57 -11.67 -6.14
#